data_AF-A0A642VAG4-F1
#
_entry.id   AF-A0A642VAG4-F1
#
_cell.length_a   1.000
_cell.length_b   1.000
_cell.length_c   1.000
_cell.angle_alpha   90.00
_cell.angle_beta   90.00
_cell.angle_gamma   90.00
#
_symmetry.space_group_name_H-M   'P 1'
#
loop_
_entity.id
_entity.type
_entity.pdbx_description
1 polymer ?
#
loop_
_entity_poly.entity_id
_entity_poly.type
_entity_poly.pdbx_seq_one_letter_code
_entity_poly.pdbx_strand_id
1 'polypeptide(L)'
;MNEAGTPGPPPDTLAKESDVTVGGGAVPPATEYFGFALYIGSTLGVLMYLVWAFLPQDWLYALNIYYFPSRWWALAIPAFVEVLLIYIYVAVSSYNTEVLTRPFDSLEIITDPAAKIVPSDQTNYYLYHHSDGVWDLPLGEVCNVLYSEES
;
A
#
# COMPACT_ATOMS: atom_id res chain seq x y z
N MET A 1 -25.29 -33.57 41.15
CA MET A 1 -25.90 -32.66 40.17
C MET A 1 -24.80 -31.71 39.78
N ASN A 2 -24.14 -31.97 38.64
CA ASN A 2 -22.98 -31.19 38.21
C ASN A 2 -23.43 -30.42 36.97
N GLU A 3 -23.53 -29.10 37.08
CA GLU A 3 -23.88 -28.22 35.98
C GLU A 3 -22.72 -28.22 34.98
N ALA A 4 -22.91 -28.87 33.84
CA ALA A 4 -22.00 -28.77 32.71
C ALA A 4 -22.14 -27.38 32.10
N GLY A 5 -21.24 -26.47 32.46
CA GLY A 5 -21.14 -25.15 31.86
C GLY A 5 -21.00 -25.26 30.35
N THR A 6 -21.90 -24.59 29.62
CA THR A 6 -21.90 -24.51 28.16
C THR A 6 -20.57 -23.92 27.67
N PRO A 7 -19.90 -24.54 26.68
CA PRO A 7 -18.68 -23.95 26.11
C PRO A 7 -19.04 -22.62 25.44
N GLY A 8 -18.28 -21.58 25.78
CA GLY A 8 -18.42 -20.26 25.17
C GLY A 8 -18.15 -20.29 23.65
N PRO A 9 -18.60 -19.26 22.91
CA PRO A 9 -18.38 -19.19 21.47
C PRO A 9 -16.89 -19.27 21.10
N PRO A 10 -16.56 -19.84 19.93
CA PRO A 10 -15.18 -19.97 19.46
C PRO A 10 -14.49 -18.60 19.44
N PRO A 11 -13.18 -18.53 19.71
CA PRO A 11 -12.47 -17.26 19.78
C PRO A 11 -12.52 -16.57 18.40
N ASP A 12 -12.90 -15.29 18.40
CA ASP A 12 -13.00 -14.41 17.23
C ASP A 12 -11.61 -14.05 16.64
N THR A 13 -10.76 -15.05 16.42
CA THR A 13 -9.42 -14.91 15.82
C THR A 13 -9.51 -14.44 14.38
N LEU A 14 -10.49 -14.95 13.63
CA LEU A 14 -10.70 -14.58 12.23
C LEU A 14 -11.13 -13.12 12.08
N ALA A 15 -11.93 -12.60 13.02
CA ALA A 15 -12.34 -11.20 13.02
C ALA A 15 -11.15 -10.26 13.27
N LYS A 16 -10.22 -10.65 14.14
CA LYS A 16 -8.98 -9.89 14.42
C LYS A 16 -7.99 -9.89 13.26
N GLU A 17 -7.91 -10.98 12.51
CA GLU A 17 -7.03 -11.08 11.34
C GLU A 17 -7.57 -10.30 10.13
N SER A 18 -8.89 -10.12 10.05
CA SER A 18 -9.57 -9.44 8.94
C SER A 18 -9.64 -7.92 9.03
N ASP A 19 -9.23 -7.31 10.15
CA ASP A 19 -9.22 -5.85 10.29
C ASP A 19 -8.08 -5.25 9.46
N VAL A 20 -8.38 -5.01 8.18
CA VAL A 20 -7.45 -4.45 7.19
C VAL A 20 -7.19 -2.94 7.40
N THR A 21 -7.85 -2.29 8.37
CA THR A 21 -7.65 -0.85 8.65
C THR A 21 -6.58 -0.56 9.69
N VAL A 22 -6.26 -1.55 10.53
CA VAL A 22 -5.04 -1.58 11.34
C VAL A 22 -4.12 -2.58 10.65
N GLY A 23 -3.18 -2.10 9.82
CA GLY A 23 -2.29 -2.96 9.03
C GLY A 23 -1.88 -4.21 9.80
N GLY A 24 -2.27 -5.39 9.29
CA GLY A 24 -2.31 -6.69 9.97
C GLY A 24 -1.06 -7.05 10.75
N GLY A 25 -1.01 -6.56 11.98
CA GLY A 25 0.10 -6.64 12.90
C GLY A 25 -0.13 -5.55 13.92
N ALA A 26 -0.69 -5.90 15.08
CA ALA A 26 -0.82 -4.98 16.20
C ALA A 26 0.53 -4.28 16.36
N VAL A 27 0.58 -3.01 15.96
CA VAL A 27 1.77 -2.17 16.02
C VAL A 27 2.25 -2.32 17.46
N PRO A 28 3.41 -2.95 17.72
CA PRO A 28 3.86 -3.15 19.08
C PRO A 28 3.81 -1.78 19.77
N PRO A 29 3.36 -1.65 21.03
CA PRO A 29 3.29 -0.33 21.68
C PRO A 29 4.62 0.42 21.62
N ALA A 30 5.74 -0.29 21.40
CA ALA A 30 7.05 0.27 21.10
C ALA A 30 7.13 1.10 19.78
N THR A 31 6.45 0.70 18.71
CA THR A 31 6.52 1.30 17.37
C THR A 31 5.94 2.71 17.32
N GLU A 32 4.95 3.02 18.15
CA GLU A 32 4.42 4.39 18.28
C GLU A 32 5.49 5.37 18.82
N TYR A 33 6.26 4.94 19.83
CA TYR A 33 7.33 5.77 20.39
C TYR A 33 8.48 5.98 19.40
N PHE A 34 8.78 5.00 18.56
CA PHE A 34 9.78 5.16 17.49
C PHE A 34 9.34 6.22 16.47
N GLY A 35 8.06 6.20 16.06
CA GLY A 35 7.50 7.24 15.18
C GLY A 35 7.55 8.63 15.81
N PHE A 36 7.18 8.76 17.08
CA PHE A 36 7.25 10.03 17.81
C PHE A 36 8.70 10.53 17.99
N ALA A 37 9.63 9.66 18.39
CA ALA A 37 11.04 10.01 18.54
C ALA A 37 11.66 10.41 17.19
N LEU A 38 11.32 9.69 16.11
CA LEU A 38 11.74 10.01 14.75
C LEU A 38 11.14 11.35 14.29
N TYR A 39 9.89 11.65 14.61
CA TYR A 39 9.26 12.94 14.29
C TYR A 39 9.99 14.10 14.97
N ILE A 40 10.23 14.02 16.28
CA ILE A 40 10.94 15.08 17.01
C ILE A 40 12.38 15.21 16.51
N GLY A 41 13.09 14.09 16.34
CA GLY A 41 14.47 14.08 15.86
C GLY A 41 14.61 14.62 14.43
N SER A 42 13.71 14.20 13.53
CA SER A 42 13.67 14.68 12.14
C SER A 42 13.34 16.17 12.09
N THR A 43 12.32 16.62 12.83
CA THR A 43 11.92 18.03 12.86
C THR A 43 13.06 18.90 13.39
N LEU A 44 13.71 18.49 14.48
CA LEU A 44 14.85 19.22 15.03
C LEU A 44 16.03 19.23 14.05
N GLY A 45 16.33 18.10 13.42
CA GLY A 45 17.39 17.98 12.42
C GLY A 45 17.16 18.88 11.21
N VAL A 46 15.93 18.90 10.68
CA VAL A 46 15.53 19.77 9.57
C VAL A 46 15.61 21.24 9.98
N LEU A 47 15.13 21.61 11.17
CA LEU A 47 15.23 22.99 11.66
C LEU A 47 16.69 23.44 11.77
N MET A 48 17.56 22.60 12.36
CA MET A 48 19.00 22.91 12.43
C MET A 48 19.63 23.03 11.04
N TYR A 49 19.24 22.16 10.10
CA TYR A 49 19.69 22.22 8.71
C TYR A 49 19.25 23.50 8.01
N LEU A 50 17.98 23.91 8.16
CA LEU A 50 17.45 25.14 7.59
C LEU A 50 18.14 26.37 8.20
N VAL A 51 18.33 26.39 9.52
CA VAL A 51 19.09 27.45 10.19
C VAL A 51 20.49 27.52 9.58
N TRP A 52 21.22 26.40 9.50
CA TRP A 52 22.55 26.40 8.90
C TRP A 52 22.55 26.84 7.42
N ALA A 53 21.57 26.43 6.63
CA ALA A 53 21.46 26.75 5.20
C ALA A 53 21.15 28.24 4.94
N PHE A 54 20.26 28.84 5.74
CA PHE A 54 19.79 30.22 5.52
C PHE A 54 20.52 31.27 6.37
N LEU A 55 21.25 30.88 7.42
CA LEU A 55 21.91 31.85 8.29
C LEU A 55 23.10 32.54 7.58
N PRO A 56 23.21 33.88 7.64
CA PRO A 56 24.34 34.60 7.08
C PRO A 56 25.64 34.27 7.83
N GLN A 57 26.77 34.36 7.11
CA GLN A 57 28.07 33.89 7.59
C GLN A 57 28.55 34.63 8.85
N ASP A 58 28.17 35.90 9.00
CA ASP A 58 28.52 36.73 10.15
C ASP A 58 27.98 36.19 11.48
N TRP A 59 26.82 35.52 11.45
CA TRP A 59 26.20 34.94 12.64
C TRP A 59 26.86 33.62 13.04
N LEU A 60 27.37 32.84 12.06
CA LEU A 60 28.14 31.63 12.34
C LEU A 60 29.48 31.97 13.00
N TYR A 61 30.13 33.07 12.58
CA TYR A 61 31.33 33.56 13.22
C TYR A 61 31.06 34.10 14.64
N ALA A 62 29.92 34.76 14.87
CA ALA A 62 29.51 35.17 16.21
C ALA A 62 29.29 33.96 17.15
N LEU A 63 28.90 32.80 16.60
CA LEU A 63 28.77 31.53 17.32
C LEU A 63 30.09 30.75 17.46
N ASN A 64 31.24 31.33 17.06
CA ASN A 64 32.56 30.68 17.03
C ASN A 64 32.65 29.41 16.15
N ILE A 65 31.83 29.31 15.10
CA ILE A 65 31.86 28.20 14.15
C ILE A 65 32.62 28.62 12.89
N TYR A 66 33.89 28.20 12.79
CA TYR A 66 34.78 28.59 11.68
C TYR A 66 34.91 27.53 10.58
N TYR A 67 34.58 26.27 10.87
CA TYR A 67 34.71 25.16 9.93
C TYR A 67 33.34 24.56 9.62
N PHE A 68 32.83 24.87 8.43
CA PHE A 68 31.65 24.22 7.86
C PHE A 68 31.89 23.92 6.37
N PRO A 69 31.29 22.85 5.82
CA PRO A 69 31.42 22.51 4.40
C PRO A 69 30.84 23.61 3.50
N SER A 70 31.23 23.63 2.22
CA SER A 70 30.76 24.66 1.28
C SER A 70 29.23 24.77 1.26
N ARG A 71 28.70 26.00 1.18
CA ARG A 71 27.24 26.25 1.20
C ARG A 71 26.49 25.59 0.03
N TRP A 72 27.20 25.17 -1.02
CA TRP A 72 26.63 24.41 -2.13
C TRP A 72 25.96 23.10 -1.69
N TRP A 73 26.39 22.52 -0.57
CA TRP A 73 25.72 21.34 0.01
C TRP A 73 24.28 21.61 0.46
N ALA A 74 23.96 22.86 0.82
CA ALA A 74 22.59 23.25 1.16
C ALA A 74 21.62 23.09 -0.03
N LEU A 75 22.14 23.11 -1.26
CA LEU A 75 21.39 22.90 -2.49
C LEU A 75 21.56 21.47 -3.04
N ALA A 76 22.76 20.90 -2.93
CA ALA A 76 23.04 19.56 -3.46
C ALA A 76 22.21 18.47 -2.74
N ILE A 77 22.06 18.56 -1.41
CA ILE A 77 21.30 17.58 -0.63
C ILE A 77 19.81 17.53 -1.06
N PRO A 78 19.04 18.64 -1.05
CA PRO A 78 17.65 18.60 -1.45
C PRO A 78 17.47 18.21 -2.93
N ALA A 79 18.34 18.69 -3.82
CA ALA A 79 18.29 18.31 -5.23
C ALA A 79 18.52 16.82 -5.44
N PHE A 80 19.47 16.21 -4.72
CA PHE A 80 19.71 14.78 -4.79
C PHE A 80 18.54 13.96 -4.27
N VAL A 81 17.93 14.36 -3.15
CA VAL A 81 16.74 13.69 -2.59
C VAL A 81 15.58 13.72 -3.58
N GLU A 82 15.31 14.86 -4.21
CA GLU A 82 14.24 14.99 -5.21
C GLU A 82 14.45 14.06 -6.41
N VAL A 83 15.66 14.05 -6.98
CA VAL A 83 16.01 13.16 -8.09
C VAL A 83 15.92 11.69 -7.69
N LEU A 84 16.35 11.36 -6.46
CA LEU A 84 16.26 10.00 -5.93
C LEU A 84 14.81 9.53 -5.79
N LEU A 85 13.90 10.39 -5.33
CA LEU A 85 12.48 10.06 -5.23
C LEU A 85 11.86 9.76 -6.60
N ILE A 86 12.14 10.60 -7.60
CA ILE A 86 11.68 10.38 -8.98
C ILE A 86 12.26 9.07 -9.52
N TYR A 87 13.55 8.82 -9.28
CA TYR A 87 14.21 7.59 -9.71
C TYR A 87 13.55 6.34 -9.09
N ILE A 88 13.26 6.35 -7.79
CA ILE A 88 12.58 5.23 -7.12
C ILE A 88 11.19 5.00 -7.74
N TYR A 89 10.43 6.06 -7.95
CA TYR A 89 9.09 5.97 -8.53
C TYR A 89 9.12 5.32 -9.92
N VAL A 90 10.01 5.80 -10.79
CA VAL A 90 10.19 5.24 -12.13
C VAL A 90 10.67 3.80 -12.06
N ALA A 91 11.67 3.50 -11.23
CA ALA A 91 12.21 2.14 -11.10
C ALA A 91 11.15 1.14 -10.64
N VAL A 92 10.34 1.49 -9.64
CA VAL A 92 9.23 0.64 -9.17
C VAL A 92 8.15 0.49 -10.25
N SER A 93 7.79 1.57 -10.95
CA SER A 93 6.82 1.50 -12.04
C SER A 93 7.29 0.61 -13.19
N SER A 94 8.55 0.75 -13.61
CA SER A 94 9.16 -0.11 -14.63
C SER A 94 9.23 -1.56 -14.16
N TYR A 95 9.67 -1.81 -12.94
CA TYR A 95 9.73 -3.16 -12.38
C TYR A 95 8.33 -3.81 -12.29
N ASN A 96 7.33 -3.08 -11.81
CA ASN A 96 5.97 -3.57 -11.74
C ASN A 96 5.41 -3.89 -13.13
N THR A 97 5.76 -3.09 -14.14
CA THR A 97 5.27 -3.28 -15.52
C THR A 97 5.96 -4.46 -16.21
N GLU A 98 7.26 -4.63 -16.02
CA GLU A 98 8.04 -5.66 -16.72
C GLU A 98 8.06 -7.02 -16.02
N VAL A 99 7.98 -7.04 -14.68
CA VAL A 99 8.19 -8.27 -13.90
C VAL A 99 6.90 -8.77 -13.25
N LEU A 100 6.06 -7.87 -12.72
CA LEU A 100 4.86 -8.27 -11.96
C LEU A 100 3.59 -8.25 -12.82
N THR A 101 3.52 -7.39 -13.83
CA THR A 101 2.37 -7.29 -14.72
C THR A 101 2.55 -8.28 -15.86
N ARG A 102 1.67 -9.28 -15.93
CA ARG A 102 1.62 -10.21 -17.07
C ARG A 102 1.32 -9.45 -18.37
N PRO A 103 1.81 -9.93 -19.54
CA PRO A 103 1.53 -9.30 -20.82
C PRO A 103 0.01 -9.18 -21.05
N PHE A 104 -0.42 -8.06 -21.63
CA PHE A 104 -1.84 -7.72 -21.83
C PHE A 104 -2.64 -8.75 -22.64
N ASP A 105 -1.97 -9.59 -23.43
CA ASP A 105 -2.57 -10.68 -24.21
C ASP A 105 -2.81 -11.98 -23.42
N SER A 106 -2.46 -12.03 -22.12
CA SER A 106 -2.69 -13.22 -21.30
C SER A 106 -4.11 -13.25 -20.72
N LEU A 107 -4.86 -14.32 -21.03
CA LEU A 107 -6.17 -14.62 -20.42
C LEU A 107 -6.07 -14.80 -18.89
N GLU A 108 -4.86 -15.01 -18.36
CA GLU A 108 -4.60 -15.11 -16.92
C GLU A 108 -4.85 -13.78 -16.16
N ILE A 109 -5.05 -12.66 -16.88
CA ILE A 109 -5.51 -11.39 -16.30
C ILE A 109 -7.03 -11.45 -16.00
N ILE A 110 -7.78 -12.28 -16.74
CA ILE A 110 -9.23 -12.44 -16.61
C ILE A 110 -9.57 -13.64 -15.72
N THR A 111 -8.77 -14.70 -15.76
CA THR A 111 -9.00 -15.92 -14.98
C THR A 111 -7.77 -16.26 -14.13
N ASP A 112 -7.98 -16.44 -12.83
CA ASP A 112 -6.95 -16.93 -11.90
C ASP A 112 -6.98 -18.46 -11.81
N PRO A 113 -5.89 -19.17 -11.42
CA PRO A 113 -5.91 -20.62 -11.20
C PRO A 113 -6.94 -21.11 -10.17
N ALA A 114 -7.42 -20.23 -9.27
CA ALA A 114 -8.52 -20.54 -8.36
C ALA A 114 -9.92 -20.33 -8.97
N ALA A 115 -10.02 -19.85 -10.22
CA ALA A 115 -11.29 -19.65 -10.90
C ALA A 115 -12.02 -20.99 -11.11
N LYS A 116 -13.21 -21.11 -10.52
CA LYS A 116 -14.03 -22.31 -10.62
C LYS A 116 -15.03 -22.14 -11.76
N ILE A 117 -14.75 -22.81 -12.87
CA ILE A 117 -15.57 -22.77 -14.08
C ILE A 117 -16.84 -23.60 -13.86
N VAL A 118 -18.01 -23.01 -14.09
CA VAL A 118 -19.29 -23.74 -14.04
C VAL A 118 -19.46 -24.55 -15.33
N PRO A 119 -19.74 -25.86 -15.26
CA PRO A 119 -20.05 -26.68 -16.44
C PRO A 119 -21.25 -26.11 -17.20
N SER A 120 -21.17 -26.05 -18.53
CA SER A 120 -22.15 -25.42 -19.44
C SER A 120 -23.60 -25.93 -19.27
N ASP A 121 -23.77 -27.13 -18.73
CA ASP A 121 -25.07 -27.75 -18.49
C ASP A 121 -25.87 -27.05 -17.38
N GLN A 122 -25.19 -26.40 -16.42
CA GLN A 122 -25.85 -25.76 -15.26
C GLN A 122 -25.97 -24.24 -15.38
N THR A 123 -25.37 -23.61 -16.39
CA THR A 123 -25.36 -22.15 -16.58
C THR A 123 -26.78 -21.57 -16.67
N ASN A 124 -27.68 -22.22 -17.40
CA ASN A 124 -29.06 -21.77 -17.59
C ASN A 124 -29.91 -21.80 -16.31
N TYR A 125 -29.58 -22.69 -15.36
CA TYR A 125 -30.30 -22.79 -14.09
C TYR A 125 -29.96 -21.59 -13.19
N TYR A 126 -28.68 -21.24 -13.10
CA TYR A 126 -28.18 -20.14 -12.27
C TYR A 126 -28.35 -18.74 -12.87
N LEU A 127 -28.62 -18.63 -14.18
CA LEU A 127 -29.01 -17.37 -14.83
C LEU A 127 -30.31 -16.77 -14.25
N TYR A 128 -31.22 -17.63 -13.76
CA TYR A 128 -32.55 -17.21 -13.26
C TYR A 128 -32.80 -17.60 -11.79
N HIS A 129 -31.83 -18.21 -11.10
CA HIS A 129 -31.93 -18.58 -9.69
C HIS A 129 -30.77 -17.98 -8.90
N HIS A 130 -31.08 -17.41 -7.73
CA HIS A 130 -30.07 -16.90 -6.81
C HIS A 130 -29.19 -18.06 -6.30
N SER A 131 -27.89 -17.99 -6.55
CA SER A 131 -26.91 -18.84 -5.89
C SER A 131 -26.38 -18.14 -4.63
N ASP A 132 -26.35 -18.85 -3.50
CA ASP A 132 -25.74 -18.34 -2.26
C ASP A 132 -24.20 -18.20 -2.33
N GLY A 133 -23.59 -18.56 -3.46
CA GLY A 133 -22.18 -18.30 -3.77
C GLY A 133 -22.04 -16.99 -4.56
N VAL A 134 -21.10 -16.14 -4.15
CA VAL A 134 -20.62 -15.01 -4.97
C VAL A 134 -19.82 -15.61 -6.12
N TRP A 135 -20.39 -15.56 -7.33
CA TRP A 135 -19.72 -15.96 -8.56
C TRP A 135 -19.48 -14.72 -9.40
N ASP A 136 -18.25 -14.57 -9.90
CA ASP A 136 -17.96 -13.54 -10.89
C ASP A 136 -18.61 -13.96 -12.22
N LEU A 137 -19.56 -13.16 -12.69
CA LEU A 137 -20.14 -13.36 -14.02
C LEU A 137 -19.06 -13.00 -15.06
N PRO A 138 -18.82 -13.85 -16.08
CA PRO A 138 -17.86 -13.51 -17.13
C PRO A 138 -18.25 -12.18 -17.78
N LEU A 139 -17.33 -11.22 -17.72
CA LEU A 139 -17.58 -9.82 -18.12
C LEU A 139 -18.00 -9.72 -19.60
N GLY A 140 -17.56 -10.67 -20.45
CA GLY A 140 -17.97 -10.77 -21.84
C GLY A 140 -19.48 -11.06 -22.03
N GLU A 141 -20.06 -11.92 -21.20
CA GLU A 141 -21.51 -12.20 -21.24
C GLU A 141 -22.32 -11.01 -20.72
N VAL A 142 -21.82 -10.32 -19.68
CA VAL A 142 -22.45 -9.07 -19.20
C VAL A 142 -22.46 -8.04 -20.31
N CYS A 143 -21.31 -7.79 -20.95
CA CYS A 143 -21.22 -6.84 -22.06
C CYS A 143 -22.10 -7.25 -23.24
N ASN A 144 -22.16 -8.53 -23.58
CA ASN A 144 -23.03 -9.02 -24.63
C ASN A 144 -24.51 -8.81 -24.29
N VAL A 145 -24.97 -9.18 -23.10
CA VAL A 145 -26.37 -8.95 -22.68
C VAL A 145 -26.70 -7.45 -22.62
N LEU A 146 -25.80 -6.62 -22.09
CA LEU A 146 -26.06 -5.19 -21.91
C LEU A 146 -26.01 -4.40 -23.22
N TYR A 147 -25.20 -4.83 -24.20
CA TYR A 147 -24.90 -4.06 -25.41
C TYR A 147 -25.25 -4.78 -26.73
N SER A 148 -25.67 -6.06 -26.74
CA SER A 148 -26.01 -6.78 -27.99
C SER A 148 -27.29 -6.30 -28.66
N GLU A 149 -28.14 -5.55 -27.96
CA GLU A 149 -29.36 -4.97 -28.53
C GLU A 149 -29.09 -3.67 -29.34
N GLU A 150 -27.83 -3.21 -29.39
CA GLU A 150 -27.45 -1.93 -30.01
C GLU A 150 -26.66 -2.04 -31.33
N SER A 151 -26.54 -3.24 -31.92
CA SER A 151 -25.89 -3.48 -33.24
C SER A 151 -26.81 -4.07 -34.30
#